data_AF-A0A258QKS2-F1
#
_entry.id   AF-A0A258QKS2-F1
#
_cell.length_a   1.000
_cell.length_b   1.000
_cell.length_c   1.000
_cell.angle_alpha   90.00
_cell.angle_beta   90.00
_cell.angle_gamma   90.00
#
_symmetry.space_group_name_H-M   'P 1'
#
loop_
_entity.id
_entity.type
_entity.pdbx_description
1 polymer ?
#
loop_
_entity_poly.entity_id
_entity_poly.type
_entity_poly.pdbx_seq_one_letter_code
_entity_poly.pdbx_strand_id
1 'polypeptide(L)'
;MVDGILFAIGCQSGRGLPIPGADVSTAVLRWLDTAFAQAKANNAKSVVIFTQADMWDNDGATPAHLTQYKQYIDKMAANSLSFGKPVLLFLGDSHIYRSDNPLVKGAPCFIEPAPGAIAIACTDSAASNSLTKYKNPTDPYLNQPNGYNVPNFHRVVVHGETVPVEYLKVTFDSSVNLPTTASSFGPFSWTRVNPKVN
;
A
#
# COMPACT_ATOMS: atom_id res chain seq x y z
N MET A 1 -14.12 4.54 -23.18
CA MET A 1 -12.85 4.53 -22.42
C MET A 1 -13.10 3.72 -21.17
N VAL A 2 -12.15 2.90 -20.73
CA VAL A 2 -12.26 2.21 -19.44
C VAL A 2 -11.66 3.16 -18.40
N ASP A 3 -12.50 3.65 -17.47
CA ASP A 3 -12.08 4.74 -16.59
C ASP A 3 -11.08 4.29 -15.51
N GLY A 4 -11.03 2.99 -15.19
CA GLY A 4 -9.99 2.40 -14.34
C GLY A 4 -9.97 0.87 -14.45
N ILE A 5 -8.81 0.26 -14.15
CA ILE A 5 -8.69 -1.20 -13.97
C ILE A 5 -8.43 -1.47 -12.49
N LEU A 6 -9.32 -2.25 -11.89
CA LEU A 6 -9.16 -2.80 -10.55
C LEU A 6 -8.45 -4.15 -10.66
N PHE A 7 -7.32 -4.32 -9.98
CA PHE A 7 -6.59 -5.58 -9.92
C PHE A 7 -6.40 -6.02 -8.47
N ALA A 8 -6.85 -7.22 -8.13
CA ALA A 8 -6.67 -7.80 -6.80
C ALA A 8 -5.68 -8.96 -6.86
N ILE A 9 -4.62 -8.89 -6.06
CA ILE A 9 -3.62 -9.96 -5.92
C ILE A 9 -3.65 -10.45 -4.48
N GLY A 10 -4.23 -11.62 -4.25
CA GLY A 10 -4.15 -12.26 -2.94
C GLY A 10 -2.74 -12.80 -2.66
N CYS A 11 -1.87 -12.00 -2.04
CA CYS A 11 -0.66 -12.50 -1.38
C CYS A 11 -0.95 -12.64 0.13
N GLN A 12 -1.01 -13.87 0.63
CA GLN A 12 -1.17 -14.15 2.06
C GLN A 12 0.18 -14.09 2.78
N SER A 13 0.16 -13.61 4.02
CA SER A 13 1.30 -13.52 4.93
C SER A 13 1.97 -14.90 5.10
N GLY A 14 3.25 -15.01 4.75
CA GLY A 14 4.04 -16.25 4.77
C GLY A 14 4.41 -16.80 6.16
N ARG A 15 3.48 -16.80 7.13
CA ARG A 15 3.69 -17.42 8.44
C ARG A 15 3.64 -18.95 8.31
N GLY A 16 4.78 -19.58 8.03
CA GLY A 16 5.07 -20.96 8.41
C GLY A 16 4.64 -22.09 7.48
N LEU A 17 4.13 -21.80 6.28
CA LEU A 17 3.95 -22.81 5.24
C LEU A 17 5.01 -22.58 4.15
N PRO A 18 5.78 -23.61 3.73
CA PRO A 18 6.52 -23.50 2.49
C PRO A 18 5.48 -23.17 1.42
N ILE A 19 5.60 -22.05 0.71
CA ILE A 19 4.82 -21.84 -0.50
C ILE A 19 5.26 -22.97 -1.44
N PRO A 20 4.45 -24.00 -1.71
CA PRO A 20 4.88 -25.05 -2.59
C PRO A 20 4.86 -24.47 -4.00
N GLY A 21 6.04 -24.35 -4.60
CA GLY A 21 6.22 -24.17 -6.05
C GLY A 21 6.63 -22.76 -6.47
N ALA A 22 7.70 -22.71 -7.26
CA ALA A 22 8.05 -21.58 -8.13
C ALA A 22 6.87 -21.14 -9.04
N ASP A 23 5.82 -21.95 -9.19
CA ASP A 23 4.64 -21.66 -10.00
C ASP A 23 3.70 -20.58 -9.40
N VAL A 24 3.54 -20.50 -8.07
CA VAL A 24 2.66 -19.48 -7.45
C VAL A 24 3.32 -18.10 -7.46
N SER A 25 4.61 -18.03 -7.10
CA SER A 25 5.37 -16.78 -7.17
C SER A 25 5.47 -16.27 -8.61
N THR A 26 5.72 -17.16 -9.59
CA THR A 26 5.75 -16.75 -11.00
C THR A 26 4.37 -16.38 -11.54
N ALA A 27 3.28 -17.00 -11.08
CA ALA A 27 1.92 -16.61 -11.47
C ALA A 27 1.59 -15.18 -11.02
N VAL A 28 1.90 -14.81 -9.77
CA VAL A 28 1.68 -13.44 -9.27
C VAL A 28 2.47 -12.41 -10.09
N LEU A 29 3.72 -12.71 -10.42
CA LEU A 29 4.54 -11.81 -11.25
C LEU A 29 3.95 -11.66 -12.67
N ARG A 30 3.51 -12.75 -13.31
CA ARG A 30 2.84 -12.71 -14.61
C ARG A 30 1.52 -11.95 -14.57
N TRP A 31 0.77 -12.09 -13.49
CA TRP A 31 -0.49 -11.38 -13.26
C TRP A 31 -0.29 -9.88 -13.13
N LEU A 32 0.74 -9.44 -12.39
CA LEU A 32 1.14 -8.03 -12.37
C LEU A 32 1.46 -7.52 -13.78
N ASP A 33 2.32 -8.22 -14.53
CA ASP A 33 2.66 -7.81 -15.90
C ASP A 33 1.42 -7.71 -16.79
N THR A 34 0.53 -8.71 -16.72
CA THR A 34 -0.69 -8.76 -17.52
C THR A 34 -1.63 -7.61 -17.18
N ALA A 35 -1.85 -7.31 -15.90
CA ALA A 35 -2.72 -6.24 -15.45
C ALA A 35 -2.25 -4.87 -15.95
N PHE A 36 -0.95 -4.60 -15.83
CA PHE A 36 -0.36 -3.35 -16.29
C PHE A 36 -0.32 -3.24 -17.82
N ALA A 37 -0.09 -4.35 -18.53
CA ALA A 37 -0.19 -4.39 -19.99
C ALA A 37 -1.63 -4.07 -20.46
N GLN A 38 -2.64 -4.66 -19.82
CA GLN A 38 -4.04 -4.35 -20.07
C GLN A 38 -4.37 -2.88 -19.75
N ALA A 39 -3.87 -2.35 -18.63
CA ALA A 39 -4.07 -0.95 -18.25
C ALA A 39 -3.50 0.01 -19.30
N LYS A 40 -2.32 -0.29 -19.85
CA LYS A 40 -1.71 0.47 -20.95
C LYS A 40 -2.54 0.36 -22.24
N ALA A 41 -2.90 -0.86 -22.64
CA ALA A 41 -3.68 -1.13 -23.86
C ALA A 41 -5.05 -0.43 -23.82
N ASN A 42 -5.69 -0.39 -22.65
CA ASN A 42 -6.99 0.25 -22.45
C ASN A 42 -6.89 1.76 -22.18
N ASN A 43 -5.68 2.32 -22.15
CA ASN A 43 -5.41 3.70 -21.74
C ASN A 43 -6.05 4.07 -20.39
N ALA A 44 -6.04 3.14 -19.44
CA ALA A 44 -6.62 3.32 -18.11
C ALA A 44 -6.02 4.56 -17.42
N LYS A 45 -6.83 5.25 -16.60
CA LYS A 45 -6.39 6.46 -15.89
C LYS A 45 -5.55 6.17 -14.66
N SER A 46 -5.76 5.01 -14.06
CA SER A 46 -5.05 4.56 -12.87
C SER A 46 -5.13 3.03 -12.74
N VAL A 47 -4.34 2.48 -11.82
CA VAL A 47 -4.40 1.08 -11.38
C VAL A 47 -4.59 1.05 -9.87
N VAL A 48 -5.43 0.13 -9.39
CA VAL A 48 -5.53 -0.19 -7.96
C VAL A 48 -5.10 -1.64 -7.75
N ILE A 49 -4.27 -1.86 -6.73
CA ILE A 49 -3.76 -3.17 -6.30
C ILE A 49 -4.28 -3.45 -4.89
N PHE A 50 -4.80 -4.64 -4.65
CA PHE A 50 -5.13 -5.13 -3.31
C PHE A 50 -4.27 -6.34 -2.98
N THR A 51 -3.74 -6.41 -1.75
CA THR A 51 -3.05 -7.58 -1.18
C THR A 51 -3.33 -7.66 0.31
N GLN A 52 -3.13 -8.81 0.95
CA GLN A 52 -3.26 -8.87 2.41
C GLN A 52 -1.97 -8.44 3.10
N ALA A 53 -0.84 -9.06 2.78
CA ALA A 53 0.41 -8.85 3.51
C ALA A 53 0.96 -7.41 3.35
N ASP A 54 1.37 -6.79 4.45
CA ASP A 54 2.21 -5.59 4.42
C ASP A 54 3.67 -5.96 4.16
N MET A 55 4.08 -5.78 2.91
CA MET A 55 5.44 -6.10 2.46
C MET A 55 6.54 -5.15 2.98
N TRP A 56 6.16 -4.15 3.79
CA TRP A 56 7.08 -3.25 4.51
C TRP A 56 6.93 -3.32 6.02
N ASP A 57 6.07 -4.17 6.57
CA ASP A 57 5.99 -4.35 8.03
C ASP A 57 7.02 -5.38 8.50
N ASN A 58 7.79 -5.04 9.54
CA ASN A 58 8.74 -5.97 10.12
C ASN A 58 8.07 -7.02 11.05
N ASP A 59 6.76 -6.95 11.29
CA ASP A 59 5.94 -7.88 12.11
C ASP A 59 6.61 -8.25 13.44
N GLY A 60 7.27 -7.28 14.07
CA GLY A 60 7.97 -7.51 15.33
C GLY A 60 9.24 -8.38 15.26
N ALA A 61 9.60 -8.93 14.10
CA ALA A 61 10.67 -9.90 13.88
C ALA A 61 11.91 -9.28 13.22
N THR A 62 12.92 -10.13 12.90
CA THR A 62 14.04 -9.70 12.06
C THR A 62 13.53 -9.44 10.63
N PRO A 63 14.08 -8.45 9.89
CA PRO A 63 13.66 -8.15 8.50
C PRO A 63 13.91 -9.28 7.50
N ALA A 64 14.40 -10.45 7.93
CA ALA A 64 14.74 -11.56 7.05
C ALA A 64 13.54 -12.03 6.21
N HIS A 65 12.33 -12.03 6.78
CA HIS A 65 11.12 -12.43 6.05
C HIS A 65 10.74 -11.45 4.94
N LEU A 66 11.07 -10.15 5.10
CA LEU A 66 10.79 -9.11 4.11
C LEU A 66 11.52 -9.36 2.78
N THR A 67 12.64 -10.08 2.80
CA THR A 67 13.39 -10.44 1.57
C THR A 67 12.55 -11.27 0.60
N GLN A 68 11.58 -12.04 1.10
CA GLN A 68 10.70 -12.89 0.29
C GLN A 68 9.75 -12.05 -0.59
N TYR A 69 9.45 -10.82 -0.17
CA TYR A 69 8.57 -9.91 -0.89
C TYR A 69 9.27 -9.09 -1.96
N LYS A 70 10.61 -9.05 -1.96
CA LYS A 70 11.40 -8.18 -2.86
C LYS A 70 10.99 -8.33 -4.33
N GLN A 71 10.79 -9.56 -4.81
CA GLN A 71 10.41 -9.81 -6.20
C GLN A 71 9.06 -9.17 -6.59
N TYR A 72 8.11 -9.11 -5.66
CA TYR A 72 6.80 -8.50 -5.90
C TYR A 72 6.90 -6.98 -5.85
N ILE A 73 7.68 -6.44 -4.91
CA ILE A 73 7.97 -5.01 -4.82
C ILE A 73 8.71 -4.53 -6.08
N ASP A 74 9.74 -5.24 -6.52
CA ASP A 74 10.49 -4.95 -7.75
C ASP A 74 9.53 -4.88 -8.95
N LYS A 75 8.63 -5.87 -9.06
CA LYS A 75 7.66 -5.96 -10.14
C LYS A 75 6.62 -4.84 -10.09
N MET A 76 6.07 -4.52 -8.93
CA MET A 76 5.17 -3.39 -8.75
C MET A 76 5.85 -2.06 -9.06
N ALA A 77 7.09 -1.85 -8.59
CA ALA A 77 7.86 -0.64 -8.83
C ALA A 77 8.13 -0.44 -10.32
N ALA A 78 8.64 -1.48 -11.02
CA ALA A 78 8.92 -1.43 -12.44
C ALA A 78 7.65 -1.17 -13.28
N ASN A 79 6.57 -1.89 -12.99
CA ASN A 79 5.31 -1.74 -13.73
C ASN A 79 4.64 -0.39 -13.47
N SER A 80 4.67 0.09 -12.22
CA SER A 80 4.16 1.41 -11.87
C SER A 80 4.93 2.51 -12.58
N LEU A 81 6.27 2.50 -12.51
CA LEU A 81 7.11 3.48 -13.19
C LEU A 81 6.86 3.48 -14.70
N SER A 82 6.76 2.29 -15.30
CA SER A 82 6.49 2.13 -16.73
C SER A 82 5.06 2.51 -17.15
N PHE A 83 4.09 2.45 -16.23
CA PHE A 83 2.71 2.89 -16.49
C PHE A 83 2.58 4.42 -16.49
N GLY A 84 3.39 5.11 -15.69
CA GLY A 84 3.49 6.57 -15.68
C GLY A 84 2.23 7.31 -15.22
N LYS A 85 1.23 6.59 -14.70
CA LYS A 85 -0.05 7.10 -14.17
C LYS A 85 -0.27 6.59 -12.74
N PRO A 86 -1.21 7.17 -11.96
CA PRO A 86 -1.40 6.81 -10.56
C PRO A 86 -1.65 5.32 -10.31
N VAL A 87 -0.89 4.74 -9.38
CA VAL A 87 -1.06 3.38 -8.87
C VAL A 87 -1.31 3.43 -7.36
N LEU A 88 -2.44 2.90 -6.91
CA LEU A 88 -2.82 2.85 -5.51
C LEU A 88 -2.76 1.40 -5.00
N LEU A 89 -2.05 1.15 -3.90
CA LEU A 89 -1.98 -0.13 -3.22
C LEU A 89 -2.76 -0.09 -1.92
N PHE A 90 -3.73 -0.97 -1.76
CA PHE A 90 -4.37 -1.27 -0.48
C PHE A 90 -3.81 -2.58 0.08
N LEU A 91 -3.44 -2.57 1.35
CA LEU A 91 -3.00 -3.77 2.07
C LEU A 91 -3.39 -3.74 3.56
N GLY A 92 -3.23 -4.86 4.26
CA GLY A 92 -3.57 -5.01 5.69
C GLY A 92 -2.43 -5.61 6.50
N ASP A 93 -2.75 -6.48 7.47
CA ASP A 93 -1.82 -7.27 8.31
C ASP A 93 -1.06 -6.49 9.40
N SER A 94 -0.77 -5.20 9.20
CA SER A 94 0.02 -4.40 10.18
C SER A 94 -0.78 -3.88 11.38
N HIS A 95 -2.11 -4.05 11.37
CA HIS A 95 -3.04 -3.66 12.44
C HIS A 95 -2.95 -2.18 12.85
N ILE A 96 -2.62 -1.33 11.89
CA ILE A 96 -2.51 0.13 12.02
C ILE A 96 -2.88 0.78 10.68
N TYR A 97 -3.54 1.93 10.72
CA TYR A 97 -3.75 2.76 9.54
C TYR A 97 -2.47 3.51 9.16
N ARG A 98 -2.09 3.44 7.89
CA ARG A 98 -0.95 4.18 7.34
C ARG A 98 -1.20 4.59 5.88
N SER A 99 -0.75 5.76 5.47
CA SER A 99 -0.86 6.31 4.12
C SER A 99 0.47 6.95 3.70
N ASP A 100 1.12 6.42 2.67
CA ASP A 100 2.47 6.83 2.28
C ASP A 100 2.86 6.37 0.85
N ASN A 101 4.09 6.70 0.43
CA ASN A 101 4.73 6.08 -0.73
C ASN A 101 6.05 5.41 -0.29
N PRO A 102 6.09 4.09 -0.11
CA PRO A 102 7.27 3.39 0.36
C PRO A 102 8.29 3.08 -0.75
N LEU A 103 8.03 3.52 -1.99
CA LEU A 103 8.92 3.39 -3.14
C LEU A 103 9.70 4.69 -3.45
N VAL A 104 9.60 5.69 -2.56
CA VAL A 104 10.35 6.94 -2.65
C VAL A 104 10.91 7.26 -1.25
N LYS A 105 12.23 7.30 -1.15
CA LYS A 105 12.92 7.68 0.10
C LYS A 105 12.48 9.07 0.54
N GLY A 106 12.10 9.21 1.81
CA GLY A 106 11.67 10.48 2.40
C GLY A 106 10.31 11.00 1.90
N ALA A 107 9.49 10.17 1.27
CA ALA A 107 8.13 10.56 0.89
C ALA A 107 7.27 10.90 2.12
N PRO A 108 6.26 11.79 1.98
CA PRO A 108 5.29 12.02 3.04
C PRO A 108 4.65 10.72 3.53
N CYS A 109 4.51 10.63 4.84
CA CYS A 109 3.93 9.49 5.53
C CYS A 109 2.93 9.99 6.57
N PHE A 110 1.77 9.34 6.62
CA PHE A 110 0.74 9.59 7.61
C PHE A 110 0.35 8.29 8.31
N ILE A 111 0.19 8.35 9.62
CA ILE A 111 -0.13 7.20 10.48
C ILE A 111 -1.14 7.64 11.53
N GLU A 112 -2.03 6.75 11.96
CA GLU A 112 -2.84 7.05 13.13
C GLU A 112 -1.97 7.02 14.41
N PRO A 113 -2.08 8.02 15.30
CA PRO A 113 -1.31 8.04 16.55
C PRO A 113 -1.84 7.02 17.57
N ALA A 114 -3.10 6.59 17.41
CA ALA A 114 -3.76 5.52 18.16
C ALA A 114 -4.85 4.89 17.28
N PRO A 115 -5.28 3.64 17.54
CA PRO A 115 -6.35 2.98 16.81
C PRO A 115 -7.60 3.85 16.63
N GLY A 116 -8.00 4.10 15.38
CA GLY A 116 -9.19 4.88 15.03
C GLY A 116 -9.01 6.41 15.12
N ALA A 117 -7.86 6.91 15.56
CA ALA A 117 -7.59 8.34 15.61
C ALA A 117 -7.26 8.92 14.23
N ILE A 118 -7.51 10.22 14.02
CA ILE A 118 -7.16 10.90 12.77
C ILE A 118 -5.66 10.73 12.47
N ALA A 119 -5.33 10.37 11.24
CA ALA A 119 -3.96 10.17 10.83
C ALA A 119 -3.19 11.51 10.83
N ILE A 120 -1.99 11.49 11.38
CA ILE A 120 -1.06 12.63 11.46
C ILE A 120 0.23 12.27 10.74
N ALA A 121 1.09 13.27 10.48
CA ALA A 121 2.38 13.01 9.85
C ALA A 121 3.23 12.04 10.70
N CYS A 122 3.93 11.09 10.06
CA CYS A 122 4.82 10.15 10.75
C CYS A 122 6.02 10.85 11.44
N THR A 123 6.28 12.11 11.10
CA THR A 123 7.29 12.96 11.76
C THR A 123 6.76 13.70 13.00
N ASP A 124 5.44 13.67 13.24
CA ASP A 124 4.84 14.24 14.43
C ASP A 124 5.21 13.41 15.67
N SER A 125 5.54 14.06 16.79
CA SER A 125 5.94 13.36 18.01
C SER A 125 4.83 12.47 18.56
N ALA A 126 3.56 12.81 18.34
CA ALA A 126 2.42 11.99 18.72
C ALA A 126 2.33 10.66 17.94
N ALA A 127 3.00 10.54 16.79
CA ALA A 127 3.08 9.29 16.03
C ALA A 127 4.03 8.25 16.67
N SER A 128 4.95 8.68 17.53
CA SER A 128 6.04 7.86 18.08
C SER A 128 5.55 6.58 18.76
N ASN A 129 4.43 6.65 19.48
CA ASN A 129 3.84 5.51 20.16
C ASN A 129 3.39 4.43 19.17
N SER A 130 2.70 4.82 18.09
CA SER A 130 2.25 3.88 17.06
C SER A 130 3.43 3.34 16.24
N LEU A 131 4.35 4.21 15.80
CA LEU A 131 5.55 3.78 15.09
C LEU A 131 6.37 2.77 15.92
N THR A 132 6.53 3.01 17.22
CA THR A 132 7.26 2.09 18.11
C THR A 132 6.48 0.81 18.37
N LYS A 133 5.19 0.90 18.72
CA LYS A 133 4.33 -0.26 19.02
C LYS A 133 4.27 -1.23 17.85
N TYR A 134 4.12 -0.71 16.63
CA TYR A 134 4.03 -1.49 15.40
C TYR A 134 5.40 -1.62 14.70
N LYS A 135 6.49 -1.18 15.33
CA LYS A 135 7.88 -1.20 14.81
C LYS A 135 8.01 -0.70 13.36
N ASN A 136 7.15 0.25 13.02
CA ASN A 136 7.10 0.89 11.73
C ASN A 136 8.10 2.05 11.73
N PRO A 137 9.01 2.15 10.75
CA PRO A 137 9.91 3.28 10.66
C PRO A 137 9.13 4.54 10.24
N THR A 138 9.62 5.72 10.61
CA THR A 138 9.10 6.99 10.10
C THR A 138 9.09 7.02 8.58
N ASP A 139 10.17 6.53 7.96
CA ASP A 139 10.27 6.33 6.51
C ASP A 139 10.18 4.82 6.17
N PRO A 140 9.07 4.35 5.55
CA PRO A 140 8.86 2.94 5.22
C PRO A 140 9.83 2.43 4.16
N TYR A 141 10.42 3.31 3.33
CA TYR A 141 11.43 2.94 2.35
C TYR A 141 12.62 2.20 2.99
N LEU A 142 12.96 2.54 4.24
CA LEU A 142 14.11 1.97 4.95
C LEU A 142 13.96 0.46 5.23
N ASN A 143 12.75 -0.08 5.19
CA ASN A 143 12.53 -1.53 5.33
C ASN A 143 12.78 -2.29 4.01
N GLN A 144 12.78 -1.62 2.86
CA GLN A 144 13.00 -2.21 1.53
C GLN A 144 13.88 -1.29 0.63
N PRO A 145 15.11 -0.94 1.04
CA PRO A 145 15.90 0.09 0.37
C PRO A 145 16.59 -0.44 -0.90
N ASN A 146 15.84 -0.62 -1.99
CA ASN A 146 16.34 -1.24 -3.23
C ASN A 146 16.55 -0.22 -4.39
N GLY A 147 16.73 1.06 -4.09
CA GLY A 147 17.00 2.10 -5.10
C GLY A 147 15.77 2.56 -5.88
N TYR A 148 14.56 2.28 -5.39
CA TYR A 148 13.32 2.72 -6.01
C TYR A 148 13.19 4.24 -5.98
N ASN A 149 12.59 4.79 -7.04
CA ASN A 149 12.11 6.17 -7.11
C ASN A 149 10.84 6.20 -7.97
N VAL A 150 9.71 5.80 -7.39
CA VAL A 150 8.44 5.62 -8.10
C VAL A 150 7.38 6.59 -7.54
N PRO A 151 7.36 7.87 -7.99
CA PRO A 151 6.50 8.89 -7.41
C PRO A 151 5.01 8.71 -7.74
N ASN A 152 4.66 7.92 -8.76
CA ASN A 152 3.28 7.64 -9.15
C ASN A 152 2.66 6.44 -8.42
N PHE A 153 3.23 6.04 -7.29
CA PHE A 153 2.74 4.98 -6.43
C PHE A 153 2.29 5.53 -5.07
N HIS A 154 1.25 4.96 -4.50
CA HIS A 154 0.79 5.30 -3.14
C HIS A 154 0.25 4.05 -2.46
N ARG A 155 0.53 3.89 -1.17
CA ARG A 155 0.10 2.78 -0.34
C ARG A 155 -0.84 3.28 0.75
N VAL A 156 -1.88 2.51 1.01
CA VAL A 156 -2.76 2.64 2.16
C VAL A 156 -2.84 1.30 2.89
N VAL A 157 -2.36 1.29 4.12
CA VAL A 157 -2.56 0.18 5.07
C VAL A 157 -3.91 0.39 5.74
N VAL A 158 -4.84 -0.55 5.55
CA VAL A 158 -6.16 -0.51 6.17
C VAL A 158 -6.12 -1.11 7.56
N HIS A 159 -6.73 -0.43 8.53
CA HIS A 159 -6.80 -0.93 9.91
C HIS A 159 -8.03 -1.84 10.08
N GLY A 160 -7.81 -3.15 10.10
CA GLY A 160 -8.87 -4.15 10.28
C GLY A 160 -9.24 -4.51 11.73
N GLU A 161 -8.47 -4.06 12.72
CA GLU A 161 -8.57 -4.44 14.14
C GLU A 161 -9.05 -3.30 15.07
N THR A 162 -9.87 -2.39 14.57
CA THR A 162 -10.55 -1.41 15.43
C THR A 162 -11.83 -1.99 16.02
N VAL A 163 -12.25 -1.49 17.19
CA VAL A 163 -13.57 -1.76 17.76
C VAL A 163 -14.31 -0.45 17.99
N PRO A 164 -15.42 -0.18 17.27
CA PRO A 164 -15.98 -0.98 16.16
C PRO A 164 -15.07 -0.98 14.91
N VAL A 165 -15.30 -1.94 14.01
CA VAL A 165 -14.52 -2.10 12.78
C VAL A 165 -14.69 -0.87 11.89
N GLU A 166 -13.57 -0.27 11.53
CA GLU A 166 -13.47 0.83 10.59
C GLU A 166 -13.41 0.29 9.15
N TYR A 167 -13.92 1.05 8.20
CA TYR A 167 -13.70 0.80 6.77
C TYR A 167 -13.30 2.07 6.04
N LEU A 168 -12.65 1.93 4.89
CA LEU A 168 -12.38 3.04 3.98
C LEU A 168 -13.51 3.18 2.96
N LYS A 169 -14.10 4.37 2.89
CA LYS A 169 -14.94 4.77 1.76
C LYS A 169 -14.05 5.44 0.72
N VAL A 170 -13.73 4.73 -0.35
CA VAL A 170 -12.85 5.21 -1.43
C VAL A 170 -13.70 5.81 -2.56
N THR A 171 -13.25 6.94 -3.10
CA THR A 171 -13.82 7.61 -4.27
C THR A 171 -12.77 7.65 -5.37
N PHE A 172 -13.22 7.39 -6.60
CA PHE A 172 -12.43 7.57 -7.80
C PHE A 172 -13.11 8.61 -8.69
N ASP A 173 -12.40 9.70 -8.99
CA ASP A 173 -12.83 10.73 -9.93
C ASP A 173 -11.73 10.95 -10.96
N SER A 174 -11.97 10.46 -12.17
CA SER A 174 -11.02 10.54 -13.28
C SER A 174 -10.79 11.96 -13.81
N SER A 175 -11.60 12.94 -13.39
CA SER A 175 -11.49 14.34 -13.81
C SER A 175 -10.52 15.17 -12.96
N VAL A 176 -10.07 14.62 -11.83
CA VAL A 176 -9.19 15.32 -10.88
C VAL A 176 -7.82 14.65 -10.75
N ASN A 177 -6.85 15.43 -10.31
CA ASN A 177 -5.53 14.97 -9.91
C ASN A 177 -5.16 15.60 -8.57
N LEU A 178 -5.65 14.99 -7.49
CA LEU A 178 -5.50 15.47 -6.12
C LEU A 178 -4.05 15.33 -5.64
N PRO A 179 -3.58 16.27 -4.80
CA PRO A 179 -2.26 16.15 -4.16
C PRO A 179 -2.20 14.91 -3.26
N THR A 180 -1.00 14.41 -3.04
CA THR A 180 -0.74 13.36 -2.05
C THR A 180 -0.96 13.92 -0.64
N THR A 181 -1.91 13.34 0.09
CA THR A 181 -2.20 13.69 1.49
C THR A 181 -2.42 12.42 2.31
N ALA A 182 -2.83 12.57 3.57
CA ALA A 182 -3.27 11.44 4.39
C ALA A 182 -4.45 10.67 3.78
N SER A 183 -5.25 11.30 2.90
CA SER A 183 -6.53 10.79 2.41
C SER A 183 -6.79 11.01 0.91
N SER A 184 -5.77 11.37 0.13
CA SER A 184 -5.89 11.57 -1.32
C SER A 184 -4.60 11.26 -2.06
N PHE A 185 -4.74 10.80 -3.31
CA PHE A 185 -3.64 10.57 -4.24
C PHE A 185 -4.17 10.49 -5.68
N GLY A 186 -3.78 11.45 -6.53
CA GLY A 186 -4.20 11.44 -7.94
C GLY A 186 -5.73 11.47 -8.09
N PRO A 187 -6.35 10.56 -8.84
CA PRO A 187 -7.81 10.52 -8.99
C PRO A 187 -8.53 9.89 -7.79
N PHE A 188 -7.81 9.52 -6.73
CA PHE A 188 -8.36 8.83 -5.57
C PHE A 188 -8.45 9.75 -4.35
N SER A 189 -9.55 9.61 -3.62
CA SER A 189 -9.70 10.12 -2.26
C SER A 189 -10.41 9.08 -1.40
N TRP A 190 -10.23 9.13 -0.09
CA TRP A 190 -10.91 8.21 0.82
C TRP A 190 -11.21 8.85 2.17
N THR A 191 -12.24 8.34 2.83
CA THR A 191 -12.54 8.67 4.23
C THR A 191 -12.51 7.41 5.08
N ARG A 192 -11.95 7.54 6.28
CA ARG A 192 -12.01 6.52 7.32
C ARG A 192 -13.37 6.62 8.00
N VAL A 193 -14.14 5.53 8.00
CA VAL A 193 -15.50 5.52 8.54
C VAL A 193 -15.59 4.54 9.70
N ASN A 194 -15.95 5.08 10.86
CA ASN A 194 -16.28 4.30 12.04
C ASN A 194 -17.82 4.26 12.18
N PRO A 195 -18.48 3.10 11.98
CA PRO A 195 -19.93 3.01 11.91
C PRO A 195 -20.69 3.30 13.21
N LYS A 196 -20.01 3.48 14.36
CA LYS A 196 -20.66 3.92 15.62
C LYS A 196 -20.46 5.41 15.92
N VAL A 197 -19.70 6.15 15.12
CA VAL A 197 -19.54 7.60 15.27
C VAL A 197 -20.49 8.28 14.28
N ASN A 198 -21.80 8.15 14.53
CA ASN A 198 -22.86 8.94 13.91
C ASN A 198 -23.65 9.62 15.04
#